data_AF-A0A2A4WMQ6-F1
#
_entry.id   AF-A0A2A4WMQ6-F1
#
_cell.length_a   1.000
_cell.length_b   1.000
_cell.length_c   1.000
_cell.angle_alpha   90.00
_cell.angle_beta   90.00
_cell.angle_gamma   90.00
#
_symmetry.space_group_name_H-M   'P 1'
#
loop_
_entity.id
_entity.type
_entity.pdbx_description
1 polymer ?
#
loop_
_entity_poly.entity_id
_entity_poly.type
_entity_poly.pdbx_seq_one_letter_code
_entity_poly.pdbx_strand_id
1 'polypeptide(L)' 'MTQKKPSVKRRAIVRKPVMQFVAAHHESPLGDSAGRQRKIEEAAYLIAEQRDFQGDHAFDDWLQAEALIDARHLNH' A
#
# COMPACT_ATOMS: atom_id res chain seq x y z
N MET A 1 -42.19 -10.69 41.38
CA MET A 1 -41.76 -10.89 39.98
C MET A 1 -40.43 -10.20 39.77
N THR A 2 -39.37 -10.98 39.55
CA THR A 2 -37.97 -10.54 39.58
C THR A 2 -37.50 -10.27 38.16
N GLN A 3 -37.24 -9.02 37.79
CA GLN A 3 -36.70 -8.66 36.48
C GLN A 3 -35.19 -8.40 36.59
N LYS A 4 -34.37 -9.40 36.23
CA LYS A 4 -32.91 -9.27 36.09
C LYS A 4 -32.59 -8.67 34.71
N LYS A 5 -31.94 -7.50 34.69
CA LYS A 5 -31.43 -6.86 33.46
C LYS A 5 -30.14 -7.56 32.99
N PRO A 6 -30.00 -7.97 31.72
CA PRO A 6 -28.73 -8.49 31.23
C PRO A 6 -27.73 -7.37 30.93
N SER A 7 -26.54 -7.47 31.51
CA SER A 7 -25.39 -6.59 31.26
C SER A 7 -24.68 -7.04 29.97
N VAL A 8 -24.79 -6.24 28.91
CA VAL A 8 -24.09 -6.48 27.64
C VAL A 8 -22.64 -6.05 27.80
N LYS A 9 -21.74 -7.03 27.93
CA LYS A 9 -20.29 -6.81 27.95
C LYS A 9 -19.83 -6.40 26.54
N ARG A 10 -19.49 -5.13 26.35
CA ARG A 10 -18.84 -4.64 25.12
C ARG A 10 -17.48 -5.30 24.99
N ARG A 11 -17.34 -6.21 24.01
CA ARG A 11 -16.04 -6.78 23.62
C ARG A 11 -15.18 -5.66 23.02
N ALA A 12 -13.98 -5.51 23.56
CA ALA A 12 -12.96 -4.61 23.03
C ALA A 12 -12.63 -5.03 21.59
N ILE A 13 -12.78 -4.09 20.65
CA ILE A 13 -12.23 -4.24 19.30
C ILE A 13 -10.72 -4.17 19.46
N VAL A 14 -10.05 -5.30 19.28
CA VAL A 14 -8.60 -5.39 19.14
C VAL A 14 -8.25 -4.62 17.88
N ARG A 15 -7.87 -3.35 18.04
CA ARG A 15 -7.25 -2.57 16.98
C ARG A 15 -5.91 -3.22 16.68
N LYS A 16 -5.85 -3.99 15.59
CA LYS A 16 -4.59 -4.49 15.03
C LYS A 16 -3.72 -3.26 14.78
N PRO A 17 -2.46 -3.22 15.27
CA PRO A 17 -1.60 -2.09 15.00
C PRO A 17 -1.40 -2.01 13.48
N VAL A 18 -1.74 -0.85 12.90
CA VAL A 18 -1.20 -0.44 11.61
C VAL A 18 0.29 -0.60 11.74
N MET A 19 0.84 -1.59 11.03
CA MET A 19 2.28 -1.71 10.89
C MET A 19 2.71 -0.47 10.12
N GLN A 20 3.18 0.49 10.90
CA GLN A 20 3.93 1.64 10.46
C GLN A 20 5.10 1.06 9.65
N PHE A 21 5.00 1.19 8.32
CA PHE A 21 6.07 0.83 7.40
C PHE A 21 7.27 1.69 7.78
N VAL A 22 8.15 1.11 8.59
CA VAL A 22 9.47 1.67 8.84
C VAL A 22 10.12 1.73 7.48
N ALA A 23 10.36 2.97 7.02
CA ALA A 23 11.20 3.31 5.89
C ALA A 23 12.61 2.81 6.18
N ALA A 24 12.81 1.50 6.03
CA ALA A 24 14.12 0.90 6.00
C ALA A 24 14.70 1.26 4.64
N HIS A 25 15.49 2.33 4.62
CA HIS A 25 16.44 2.65 3.56
C HIS A 25 17.40 1.46 3.42
N HIS A 26 16.97 0.45 2.67
CA HIS A 26 17.78 -0.71 2.32
C HIS A 26 18.65 -0.31 1.12
N GLU A 27 19.66 0.52 1.40
CA GLU A 27 20.75 0.79 0.46
C GLU A 27 21.64 -0.46 0.40
N SER A 28 21.12 -1.52 -0.24
CA SER A 28 21.90 -2.67 -0.67
C SER A 28 22.48 -2.38 -2.05
N PRO A 29 23.70 -2.88 -2.36
CA PRO A 29 24.43 -2.57 -3.59
C PRO A 29 23.86 -3.22 -4.87
N LEU A 30 22.56 -3.55 -4.91
CA LEU A 30 21.75 -3.87 -6.10
C LEU A 30 21.16 -2.57 -6.70
N GLY A 31 22.00 -1.54 -6.83
CA GLY A 31 21.61 -0.12 -6.94
C GLY A 31 20.67 0.27 -8.07
N ASP A 32 20.42 -0.61 -9.05
CA ASP A 32 19.53 -0.32 -10.19
C ASP A 32 18.13 -0.93 -10.03
N SER A 33 18.05 -2.21 -9.65
CA SER A 33 16.76 -2.91 -9.51
C SER A 33 15.97 -2.45 -8.28
N ALA A 34 16.65 -2.21 -7.15
CA ALA A 34 16.02 -1.65 -5.96
C ALA A 34 15.52 -0.21 -6.21
N GLY A 35 16.25 0.54 -7.03
CA GLY A 35 15.85 1.88 -7.47
C GLY A 35 14.62 1.86 -8.39
N ARG A 36 14.58 0.93 -9.36
CA ARG A 36 13.43 0.76 -10.27
C ARG A 36 12.18 0.37 -9.51
N GLN A 37 12.26 -0.61 -8.60
CA GLN A 37 11.11 -1.09 -7.85
C GLN A 37 10.45 0.04 -7.04
N ARG A 38 11.25 0.84 -6.34
CA ARG A 38 10.74 2.00 -5.58
C ARG A 38 10.03 3.02 -6.48
N LYS A 39 10.56 3.29 -7.67
CA LYS A 39 9.94 4.21 -8.64
C LYS A 39 8.60 3.67 -9.15
N ILE A 40 8.49 2.36 -9.37
CA ILE A 40 7.24 1.72 -9.79
C ILE A 40 6.21 1.78 -8.66
N GLU A 41 6.62 1.49 -7.42
CA GLU A 41 5.74 1.57 -6.26
C GLU A 41 5.19 2.98 -6.05
N GLU A 42 6.05 4.00 -6.11
CA GLU A 42 5.64 5.41 -6.00
C GLU A 42 4.68 5.80 -7.13
N ALA A 43 4.96 5.41 -8.38
CA ALA A 43 4.09 5.69 -9.49
C ALA A 43 2.74 4.98 -9.39
N ALA A 44 2.70 3.72 -8.94
CA ALA A 44 1.47 2.97 -8.74
C ALA A 44 0.61 3.60 -7.65
N TYR A 45 1.23 4.08 -6.57
CA TYR A 45 0.53 4.82 -5.52
C TYR A 45 -0.12 6.11 -6.06
N LEU A 46 0.61 6.89 -6.86
CA LEU A 46 0.08 8.12 -7.47
C LEU A 46 -1.06 7.86 -8.46
N ILE A 47 -1.00 6.75 -9.21
CA ILE A 47 -2.09 6.33 -10.11
C ILE A 47 -3.33 5.95 -9.30
N ALA A 48 -3.15 5.14 -8.25
CA ALA A 48 -4.24 4.77 -7.36
C ALA A 48 -4.86 6.02 -6.69
N GLU A 49 -4.04 6.98 -6.26
CA GLU A 49 -4.48 8.25 -5.67
C GLU A 49 -5.35 9.06 -6.65
N GLN A 50 -4.98 9.16 -7.93
CA GLN A 50 -5.79 9.85 -8.96
C GLN A 50 -7.18 9.25 -9.16
N ARG A 51 -7.36 7.99 -8.73
CA ARG A 51 -8.60 7.24 -8.83
C ARG A 51 -9.27 7.06 -7.46
N ASP A 52 -8.88 7.87 -6.46
CA ASP A 52 -9.37 7.80 -5.08
C ASP A 52 -9.23 6.39 -4.46
N PHE A 53 -8.13 5.70 -4.77
CA PHE A 53 -7.80 4.36 -4.29
C PHE A 53 -8.90 3.32 -4.51
N GLN A 54 -9.50 3.29 -5.71
CA GLN A 54 -10.44 2.23 -6.08
C GLN A 54 -9.78 0.84 -6.02
N GLY A 55 -10.16 0.05 -5.01
CA GLY A 55 -9.44 -1.15 -4.57
C GLY A 55 -9.34 -2.32 -5.54
N ASP A 56 -10.07 -2.31 -6.64
CA ASP A 56 -10.03 -3.37 -7.67
C ASP A 56 -8.93 -3.15 -8.74
N HIS A 57 -8.17 -2.05 -8.66
CA HIS A 57 -7.21 -1.67 -9.71
C HIS A 57 -5.74 -1.76 -9.30
N ALA A 58 -5.42 -2.24 -8.09
CA ALA A 58 -4.04 -2.24 -7.60
C ALA A 58 -3.02 -2.93 -8.53
N PHE A 59 -3.42 -4.03 -9.20
CA PHE A 59 -2.56 -4.73 -10.16
C PHE A 59 -2.44 -3.96 -11.48
N ASP A 60 -3.54 -3.37 -11.98
CA ASP A 60 -3.54 -2.55 -13.18
C ASP A 60 -2.68 -1.29 -13.00
N ASP A 61 -2.82 -0.64 -11.84
CA ASP A 61 -2.07 0.58 -11.48
C ASP A 61 -0.56 0.27 -11.39
N TRP A 62 -0.20 -0.92 -10.88
CA TRP A 62 1.19 -1.40 -10.85
C TRP A 62 1.74 -1.67 -12.25
N LEU A 63 0.98 -2.33 -13.13
CA LEU A 63 1.39 -2.60 -14.51
C LEU A 63 1.54 -1.30 -15.31
N GLN A 64 0.64 -0.35 -15.10
CA GLN A 64 0.72 0.98 -15.72
C GLN A 64 1.95 1.75 -15.23
N ALA A 65 2.23 1.71 -13.92
CA ALA A 65 3.42 2.31 -13.35
C ALA A 65 4.71 1.71 -13.93
N GLU A 66 4.77 0.38 -14.07
CA GLU A 66 5.92 -0.30 -14.66
C GLU A 66 6.16 0.16 -16.11
N ALA A 67 5.11 0.18 -16.93
CA ALA A 67 5.20 0.66 -18.32
C ALA A 67 5.68 2.11 -18.43
N LEU A 68 5.27 3.00 -17.51
CA LEU A 68 5.71 4.39 -17.47
C LEU A 68 7.20 4.52 -17.14
N ILE A 69 7.71 3.72 -16.20
CA ILE A 69 9.12 3.73 -15.83
C ILE A 69 9.97 3.14 -16.96
N ASP A 70 9.52 2.05 -17.59
CA ASP A 70 10.24 1.43 -18.70
C ASP A 70 10.29 2.34 -19.93
N ALA A 71 9.19 3.04 -20.26
CA ALA A 71 9.18 4.01 -21.34
C ALA A 71 10.15 5.18 -21.13
N ARG A 72 10.43 5.55 -19.87
CA ARG A 72 11.44 6.57 -19.54
C ARG A 72 12.87 6.04 -19.72
N HIS A 73 13.08 4.75 -19.54
CA HIS A 73 14.39 4.12 -19.65
C HIS A 73 14.73 3.71 -21.10
N LEU A 74 13.73 3.49 -21.96
CA LEU A 74 13.93 3.12 -23.37
C LEU A 74 14.30 4.31 -24.30
N ASN A 75 14.13 5.55 -23.85
CA ASN A 75 14.38 6.77 -24.62
C ASN A 75 15.78 7.39 -24.38
N HIS A 76 16.76 6.58 -23.98
CA HIS A 76 18.13 7.02 -23.62
C HIS A 76 19.18 6.23 -24.40
#